data_AF-A0A2N4YP90-F1
#
_entry.id   AF-A0A2N4YP90-F1
#
_cell.length_a   1.000
_cell.length_b   1.000
_cell.length_c   1.000
_cell.angle_alpha   90.00
_cell.angle_beta   90.00
_cell.angle_gamma   90.00
#
_symmetry.space_group_name_H-M   'P 1'
#
loop_
_entity.id
_entity.type
_entity.pdbx_description
1 polymer ?
#
loop_
_entity_poly.entity_id
_entity_poly.type
_entity_poly.pdbx_seq_one_letter_code
_entity_poly.pdbx_strand_id
1 'polypeptide(L)'
;DVDGENNTLVAMDPEVKPNTAGGPRTSTMQVNQYTIDSEQKAAQKFDPGTIRLLSNTSKENRMGNPVSYQIIPYAGGTHPAATGAKFAPDEWIYHRLSFMDKQLWVTRYHPTERYPEGKYPNRSAHDTGLGQYAKDDESLTNHDDVVWITTGTTHVARAEEWPIMPTEWAHALLKPWNFFDETPTLGEKKK
;
A
#
# COMPACT_ATOMS: atom_id res chain seq x y z
N ASP A 1 -3.42 -3.99 13.11
CA ASP A 1 -2.39 -4.82 13.76
C ASP A 1 -2.58 -6.25 13.30
N VAL A 2 -1.66 -6.76 12.49
CA VAL A 2 -1.76 -8.10 11.90
C VAL A 2 -1.45 -9.15 12.96
N ASP A 3 -2.50 -9.67 13.60
CA ASP A 3 -2.38 -10.66 14.68
C ASP A 3 -1.40 -10.24 15.82
N GLY A 4 -1.32 -8.94 16.09
CA GLY A 4 -0.40 -8.33 17.06
C GLY A 4 0.17 -7.01 16.54
N GLU A 5 0.57 -6.15 17.47
CA GLU A 5 1.05 -4.78 17.20
C GLU A 5 2.33 -4.78 16.35
N ASN A 6 3.33 -5.56 16.74
CA ASN A 6 4.64 -5.55 16.07
C ASN A 6 4.57 -6.23 14.70
N ASN A 7 4.66 -5.44 13.64
CA ASN A 7 4.57 -5.87 12.25
C ASN A 7 5.80 -5.41 11.46
N THR A 8 5.89 -5.83 10.21
CA THR A 8 6.97 -5.46 9.29
C THR A 8 6.40 -5.39 7.88
N LEU A 9 6.76 -4.34 7.14
CA LEU A 9 6.40 -4.21 5.73
C LEU A 9 7.31 -5.09 4.86
N VAL A 10 6.70 -5.99 4.08
CA VAL A 10 7.40 -6.92 3.18
C VAL A 10 6.96 -6.67 1.74
N ALA A 11 7.94 -6.58 0.84
CA ALA A 11 7.74 -6.56 -0.59
C ALA A 11 7.95 -7.96 -1.18
N MET A 12 7.13 -8.29 -2.17
CA MET A 12 7.24 -9.49 -2.99
C MET A 12 7.01 -9.07 -4.44
N ASP A 13 8.09 -8.97 -5.21
CA ASP A 13 8.06 -8.49 -6.58
C ASP A 13 8.18 -9.69 -7.55
N PRO A 14 7.12 -10.04 -8.31
CA PRO A 14 7.19 -11.07 -9.33
C PRO A 14 8.17 -10.67 -10.45
N GLU A 15 9.12 -11.55 -10.76
CA GLU A 15 10.17 -11.31 -11.74
C GLU A 15 10.32 -12.50 -12.69
N VAL A 16 10.75 -12.21 -13.92
CA VAL A 16 11.21 -13.22 -14.87
C VAL A 16 12.72 -13.36 -14.73
N LYS A 17 13.20 -14.53 -14.28
CA LYS A 17 14.63 -14.82 -14.16
C LYS A 17 15.08 -15.88 -15.17
N PRO A 18 16.35 -15.84 -15.65
CA PRO A 18 16.90 -16.87 -16.51
C PRO A 18 16.76 -18.27 -15.89
N ASN A 19 16.45 -19.26 -16.71
CA ASN A 19 16.36 -20.64 -16.26
C ASN A 19 17.77 -21.21 -16.03
N THR A 20 18.02 -21.70 -14.82
CA THR A 20 19.27 -22.40 -14.45
C THR A 20 19.06 -23.90 -14.15
N ALA A 21 17.83 -24.41 -14.31
CA ALA A 21 17.45 -25.78 -13.98
C ALA A 21 17.52 -26.77 -15.16
N GLY A 22 17.97 -26.32 -16.33
CA GLY A 22 18.00 -27.11 -17.57
C GLY A 22 16.62 -27.29 -18.22
N GLY A 23 16.55 -28.17 -19.23
CA GLY A 23 15.34 -28.38 -20.04
C GLY A 23 15.11 -27.28 -21.11
N PRO A 24 13.95 -27.30 -21.80
CA PRO A 24 13.71 -26.46 -22.97
C PRO A 24 13.33 -25.00 -22.65
N ARG A 25 13.04 -24.68 -21.39
CA ARG A 25 12.63 -23.33 -20.96
C ARG A 25 13.83 -22.40 -20.88
N THR A 26 13.66 -21.16 -21.33
CA THR A 26 14.71 -20.11 -21.21
C THR A 26 14.58 -19.30 -19.93
N SER A 27 13.39 -19.25 -19.32
CA SER A 27 13.12 -18.43 -18.12
C SER A 27 12.15 -19.08 -17.14
N THR A 28 12.11 -18.52 -15.94
CA THR A 28 11.27 -18.91 -14.80
C THR A 28 10.59 -17.67 -14.21
N MET A 29 9.43 -17.88 -13.60
CA MET A 29 8.78 -16.86 -12.78
C MET A 29 9.28 -17.07 -11.35
N GLN A 30 9.83 -16.03 -10.75
CA GLN A 30 10.31 -16.02 -9.37
C GLN A 30 9.76 -14.79 -8.65
N VAL A 31 10.01 -14.71 -7.36
CA VAL A 31 9.65 -13.53 -6.56
C VAL A 31 10.91 -13.04 -5.88
N ASN A 32 11.19 -11.75 -6.02
CA ASN A 32 12.17 -11.07 -5.20
C ASN A 32 11.47 -10.58 -3.93
N GLN A 33 11.82 -11.18 -2.78
CA GLN A 33 11.22 -10.85 -1.49
C GLN A 33 12.22 -10.11 -0.61
N TYR A 34 11.83 -8.97 -0.04
CA TYR A 34 12.67 -8.16 0.83
C TYR A 34 11.84 -7.33 1.81
N THR A 35 12.44 -6.96 2.93
CA THR A 35 11.83 -6.05 3.92
C THR A 35 11.96 -4.60 3.47
N ILE A 36 10.92 -3.81 3.72
CA ILE A 36 10.96 -2.36 3.66
C ILE A 36 11.03 -1.86 5.11
N ASP A 37 12.21 -1.41 5.51
CA ASP A 37 12.62 -1.25 6.90
C ASP A 37 12.50 0.17 7.46
N SER A 38 12.12 1.16 6.63
CA SER A 38 12.00 2.56 7.04
C SER A 38 10.83 3.28 6.35
N GLU A 39 10.33 4.34 6.99
CA GLU A 39 9.17 5.12 6.54
C GLU A 39 9.39 5.77 5.17
N GLN A 40 10.58 6.31 4.90
CA GLN A 40 10.87 6.95 3.61
C GLN A 40 10.90 5.95 2.46
N LYS A 41 11.37 4.71 2.70
CA LYS A 41 11.30 3.63 1.70
C LYS A 41 9.88 3.11 1.54
N ALA A 42 9.08 3.12 2.61
CA ALA A 42 7.69 2.70 2.57
C ALA A 42 6.79 3.69 1.82
N ALA A 43 7.10 4.98 1.87
CA ALA A 43 6.47 6.03 1.08
C ALA A 43 6.77 5.85 -0.42
N GLN A 44 5.89 5.17 -1.15
CA GLN A 44 6.16 4.74 -2.53
C GLN A 44 4.96 4.81 -3.48
N LYS A 45 5.26 4.83 -4.77
CA LYS A 45 4.29 4.50 -5.81
C LYS A 45 3.91 3.03 -5.70
N PHE A 46 2.66 2.69 -6.02
CA PHE A 46 2.23 1.29 -6.05
C PHE A 46 2.15 0.78 -7.50
N ASP A 47 2.89 -0.29 -7.79
CA ASP A 47 2.75 -1.07 -9.01
C ASP A 47 1.78 -2.25 -8.75
N PRO A 48 0.62 -2.32 -9.41
CA PRO A 48 -0.35 -3.40 -9.21
C PRO A 48 0.15 -4.78 -9.66
N GLY A 49 1.29 -4.87 -10.36
CA GLY A 49 1.98 -6.14 -10.63
C GLY A 49 2.77 -6.70 -9.45
N THR A 50 2.95 -5.91 -8.38
CA THR A 50 3.73 -6.28 -7.19
C THR A 50 2.84 -6.63 -5.99
N ILE A 51 3.45 -7.20 -4.95
CA ILE A 51 2.78 -7.55 -3.69
C ILE A 51 3.45 -6.79 -2.55
N ARG A 52 2.62 -6.18 -1.69
CA ARG A 52 3.03 -5.53 -0.45
C ARG A 52 2.24 -6.15 0.68
N LEU A 53 2.94 -6.61 1.71
CA LEU A 53 2.35 -7.29 2.86
C LEU A 53 2.72 -6.52 4.13
N LEU A 54 1.75 -6.30 5.02
CA LEU A 54 2.04 -6.08 6.42
C LEU A 54 2.05 -7.45 7.10
N SER A 55 3.20 -7.84 7.64
CA SER A 55 3.45 -9.19 8.15
C SER A 55 3.81 -9.15 9.63
N ASN A 56 3.26 -10.08 10.41
CA ASN A 56 3.76 -10.37 11.74
C ASN A 56 4.78 -11.50 11.66
N THR A 57 6.05 -11.15 11.85
CA THR A 57 7.18 -12.09 11.71
C THR A 57 7.38 -12.98 12.95
N SER A 58 6.65 -12.72 14.03
CA SER A 58 6.66 -13.53 15.25
C SER A 58 5.59 -14.64 15.27
N LYS A 59 4.69 -14.65 14.27
CA LYS A 59 3.59 -15.60 14.17
C LYS A 59 3.50 -16.19 12.77
N GLU A 60 3.33 -17.50 12.72
CA GLU A 60 3.28 -18.25 11.47
C GLU A 60 1.98 -19.02 11.34
N ASN A 61 1.55 -19.25 10.10
CA ASN A 61 0.51 -20.24 9.82
C ASN A 61 1.06 -21.67 9.92
N ARG A 62 0.19 -22.66 9.72
CA ARG A 62 0.52 -24.09 9.75
C ARG A 62 1.67 -24.52 8.81
N MET A 63 1.97 -23.72 7.78
CA MET A 63 3.02 -24.00 6.80
C MET A 63 4.33 -23.26 7.11
N GLY A 64 4.42 -22.55 8.24
CA GLY A 64 5.61 -21.78 8.62
C GLY A 64 5.77 -20.46 7.86
N ASN A 65 4.69 -19.91 7.29
CA ASN A 65 4.73 -18.60 6.65
C ASN A 65 4.24 -17.52 7.62
N PRO A 66 4.86 -16.32 7.67
CA PRO A 66 4.38 -15.21 8.49
C PRO A 66 2.93 -14.85 8.19
N VAL A 67 2.11 -14.73 9.23
CA VAL A 67 0.72 -14.29 9.07
C VAL A 67 0.71 -12.83 8.59
N SER A 68 -0.01 -12.57 7.49
CA SER A 68 0.10 -11.30 6.79
C SER A 68 -1.24 -10.80 6.26
N TYR A 69 -1.33 -9.50 5.99
CA TYR A 69 -2.36 -8.92 5.12
C TYR A 69 -1.70 -8.26 3.90
N GLN A 70 -2.17 -8.59 2.71
CA GLN A 70 -1.80 -7.92 1.47
C GLN A 70 -2.51 -6.57 1.38
N ILE A 71 -1.72 -5.54 1.10
CA ILE A 71 -2.16 -4.16 0.92
C ILE A 71 -2.25 -3.88 -0.58
N ILE A 72 -3.42 -3.46 -1.06
CA ILE A 72 -3.65 -3.12 -2.48
C ILE A 72 -4.28 -1.72 -2.54
N PRO A 73 -3.45 -0.66 -2.65
CA PRO A 73 -3.93 0.71 -2.77
C PRO A 73 -4.79 0.96 -4.00
N TYR A 74 -4.52 0.23 -5.09
CA TYR A 74 -5.25 0.35 -6.35
C TYR A 74 -5.68 -1.02 -6.85
N ALA A 75 -6.99 -1.29 -6.78
CA ALA A 75 -7.64 -2.51 -7.25
C ALA A 75 -8.59 -2.25 -8.43
N GLY A 76 -8.39 -1.13 -9.14
CA GLY A 76 -9.21 -0.69 -10.25
C GLY A 76 -10.12 0.49 -9.92
N GLY A 77 -10.79 1.00 -10.94
CA GLY A 77 -11.76 2.08 -10.85
C GLY A 77 -12.46 2.29 -12.19
N THR A 78 -13.52 3.09 -12.19
CA THR A 78 -14.34 3.34 -13.38
C THR A 78 -13.98 4.65 -14.11
N HIS A 79 -13.17 5.49 -13.45
CA HIS A 79 -12.48 6.64 -14.07
C HIS A 79 -10.98 6.38 -14.28
N PRO A 80 -10.30 7.18 -15.13
CA PRO A 80 -8.85 7.11 -15.27
C PRO A 80 -8.14 7.23 -13.92
N ALA A 81 -7.21 6.33 -13.62
CA ALA A 81 -6.50 6.32 -12.36
C ALA A 81 -5.54 7.52 -12.23
N ALA A 82 -5.54 8.17 -11.07
CA ALA A 82 -4.50 9.13 -10.72
C ALA A 82 -3.20 8.39 -10.37
N THR A 83 -2.19 8.49 -11.22
CA THR A 83 -0.85 7.94 -10.97
C THR A 83 -0.03 8.78 -9.96
N GLY A 84 -0.58 9.91 -9.54
CA GLY A 84 0.02 10.94 -8.69
C GLY A 84 -0.70 12.27 -8.91
N ALA A 85 -0.23 13.31 -8.24
CA ALA A 85 -0.80 14.65 -8.40
C ALA A 85 -0.47 15.19 -9.81
N LYS A 86 -1.47 15.78 -10.50
CA LYS A 86 -1.27 16.44 -11.81
C LYS A 86 -0.86 17.90 -11.64
N PHE A 87 0.21 18.12 -10.88
CA PHE A 87 0.83 19.42 -10.64
C PHE A 87 2.33 19.36 -10.94
N ALA A 88 2.91 20.47 -11.38
CA ALA A 88 4.36 20.58 -11.46
C ALA A 88 4.97 20.55 -10.03
N PRO A 89 6.20 20.05 -9.85
CA PRO A 89 6.78 19.89 -8.52
C PRO A 89 7.02 21.18 -7.74
N ASP A 90 7.05 22.33 -8.43
CA ASP A 90 7.24 23.68 -7.88
C ASP A 90 5.93 24.37 -7.44
N GLU A 91 4.80 23.70 -7.64
CA GLU A 91 3.49 24.22 -7.22
C GLU A 91 3.32 24.15 -5.70
N TRP A 92 2.75 25.21 -5.11
CA TRP A 92 2.51 25.27 -3.66
C TRP A 92 1.68 24.12 -3.11
N ILE A 93 0.68 23.66 -3.88
CA ILE A 93 -0.16 22.53 -3.46
C ILE A 93 0.63 21.23 -3.41
N TYR A 94 1.59 21.04 -4.33
CA TYR A 94 2.48 19.89 -4.36
C TYR A 94 3.42 19.89 -3.15
N HIS A 95 3.98 21.06 -2.80
CA HIS A 95 4.85 21.21 -1.62
C HIS A 95 4.15 21.04 -0.27
N ARG A 96 2.87 21.40 -0.18
CA ARG A 96 2.12 21.37 1.09
C ARG A 96 1.49 20.00 1.38
N LEU A 97 1.29 19.15 0.38
CA LEU A 97 0.46 17.95 0.47
C LEU A 97 1.12 16.74 -0.19
N SER A 98 2.18 16.21 0.41
CA SER A 98 2.98 15.11 -0.16
C SER A 98 2.19 13.84 -0.41
N PHE A 99 1.12 13.59 0.37
CA PHE A 99 0.32 12.37 0.31
C PHE A 99 -0.30 12.12 -1.08
N MET A 100 -0.53 13.16 -1.88
CA MET A 100 -1.18 13.06 -3.18
C MET A 100 -0.33 12.30 -4.21
N ASP A 101 0.99 12.23 -4.03
CA ASP A 101 1.89 11.71 -5.03
C ASP A 101 2.40 10.30 -4.74
N LYS A 102 1.94 9.62 -3.68
CA LYS A 102 2.33 8.23 -3.41
C LYS A 102 1.14 7.43 -2.92
N GLN A 103 0.95 6.23 -3.49
CA GLN A 103 -0.23 5.41 -3.22
C GLN A 103 -0.12 4.61 -1.91
N LEU A 104 1.10 4.30 -1.48
CA LEU A 104 1.36 3.56 -0.24
C LEU A 104 2.29 4.36 0.65
N TRP A 105 1.91 4.50 1.92
CA TRP A 105 2.77 4.94 3.00
C TRP A 105 2.62 3.98 4.16
N VAL A 106 3.70 3.80 4.92
CA VAL A 106 3.65 3.15 6.23
C VAL A 106 4.48 4.02 7.18
N THR A 107 3.90 4.36 8.32
CA THR A 107 4.54 5.15 9.38
C THR A 107 4.47 4.39 10.69
N ARG A 108 5.31 4.72 11.66
CA ARG A 108 5.11 4.21 13.02
C ARG A 108 3.83 4.76 13.62
N TYR A 109 3.22 3.98 14.50
CA TYR A 109 2.04 4.44 15.22
C TYR A 109 2.37 5.59 16.17
N HIS A 110 1.73 6.73 15.92
CA HIS A 110 1.68 7.86 16.84
C HIS A 110 0.23 8.31 17.04
N PRO A 111 -0.25 8.44 18.28
CA PRO A 111 -1.66 8.73 18.54
C PRO A 111 -2.09 10.13 18.08
N THR A 112 -1.17 11.02 17.73
CA THR A 112 -1.47 12.38 17.22
C THR A 112 -1.43 12.50 15.70
N GLU A 113 -0.92 11.49 15.01
CA GLU A 113 -0.76 11.48 13.55
C GLU A 113 -1.98 10.81 12.92
N ARG A 114 -2.90 11.64 12.41
CA ARG A 114 -4.22 11.17 11.96
C ARG A 114 -4.62 11.61 10.55
N TYR A 115 -4.01 12.67 10.05
CA TYR A 115 -4.48 13.36 8.86
C TYR A 115 -3.34 13.42 7.83
N PRO A 116 -3.50 12.86 6.63
CA PRO A 116 -2.45 12.86 5.61
C PRO A 116 -2.08 14.26 5.12
N GLU A 117 -2.98 15.24 5.25
CA GLU A 117 -2.79 16.66 4.95
C GLU A 117 -2.36 17.51 6.16
N GLY A 118 -2.26 16.89 7.34
CA GLY A 118 -1.99 17.56 8.61
C GLY A 118 -3.23 18.10 9.32
N LYS A 119 -3.06 18.49 10.59
CA LYS A 119 -4.19 18.80 11.50
C LYS A 119 -4.96 20.08 11.14
N TYR A 120 -4.29 21.08 10.56
CA TYR A 120 -4.87 22.38 10.22
C TYR A 120 -4.47 22.78 8.79
N PRO A 121 -5.04 22.15 7.76
CA PRO A 121 -4.58 22.29 6.38
C PRO A 121 -4.97 23.62 5.72
N ASN A 122 -5.95 24.34 6.28
CA ASN A 122 -6.41 25.61 5.73
C ASN A 122 -5.28 26.64 5.72
N ARG A 123 -4.84 27.05 4.52
CA ARG A 123 -3.72 27.98 4.29
C ARG A 123 -2.41 27.57 4.96
N SER A 124 -2.15 26.27 5.16
CA SER A 124 -0.86 25.79 5.64
C SER A 124 0.29 26.31 4.77
N ALA A 125 1.47 26.55 5.32
CA ALA A 125 2.64 27.02 4.55
C ALA A 125 3.60 25.88 4.16
N HIS A 126 3.48 24.73 4.82
CA HIS A 126 4.31 23.55 4.66
C HIS A 126 3.47 22.29 4.98
N ASP A 127 3.98 21.13 4.59
CA ASP A 127 3.39 19.84 4.93
C ASP A 127 3.52 19.56 6.43
N THR A 128 2.39 19.24 7.06
CA THR A 128 2.30 18.83 8.49
C THR A 128 1.57 17.50 8.64
N GLY A 129 1.40 16.78 7.54
CA GLY A 129 0.77 15.47 7.42
C GLY A 129 1.79 14.39 7.10
N LEU A 130 1.51 13.53 6.13
CA LEU A 130 2.37 12.37 5.81
C LEU A 130 3.80 12.73 5.41
N GLY A 131 4.01 13.91 4.81
CA GLY A 131 5.36 14.40 4.52
C GLY A 131 6.14 14.73 5.80
N GLN A 132 5.46 15.13 6.88
CA GLN A 132 6.07 15.35 8.19
C GLN A 132 6.22 14.06 8.99
N TYR A 133 5.20 13.18 9.00
CA TYR A 133 5.20 11.95 9.79
C TYR A 133 6.36 11.03 9.38
N ALA A 134 6.54 10.81 8.07
CA ALA A 134 7.63 9.97 7.55
C ALA A 134 9.00 10.69 7.46
N LYS A 135 9.12 11.93 7.97
CA LYS A 135 10.32 12.74 7.78
C LYS A 135 11.50 12.23 8.59
N ASP A 136 11.22 11.75 9.80
CA ASP A 136 12.24 11.26 10.74
C ASP A 136 12.75 9.84 10.36
N ASP A 137 12.16 9.23 9.32
CA ASP A 137 12.54 7.95 8.73
C ASP A 137 12.67 6.84 9.77
N GLU A 138 11.66 6.72 10.63
CA GLU A 138 11.70 5.74 11.70
C GLU A 138 11.74 4.30 11.15
N SER A 139 12.27 3.37 11.95
CA SER A 139 12.27 1.97 11.53
C SER A 139 10.86 1.38 11.56
N LEU A 140 10.55 0.55 10.56
CA LEU A 140 9.31 -0.22 10.44
C LEU A 140 9.50 -1.72 10.72
N THR A 141 10.65 -2.11 11.27
CA THR A 141 10.94 -3.53 11.53
C THR A 141 10.47 -3.94 12.92
N ASN A 142 9.43 -4.77 12.97
CA ASN A 142 8.86 -5.32 14.20
C ASN A 142 8.35 -4.22 15.14
N HIS A 143 7.55 -3.30 14.59
CA HIS A 143 6.97 -2.17 15.29
C HIS A 143 5.46 -2.06 15.05
N ASP A 144 4.78 -1.29 15.88
CA ASP A 144 3.40 -0.88 15.63
C ASP A 144 3.38 0.14 14.48
N ASP A 145 2.74 -0.25 13.37
CA ASP A 145 2.80 0.42 12.08
C ASP A 145 1.40 0.83 11.61
N VAL A 146 1.29 2.01 11.01
CA VAL A 146 0.08 2.54 10.40
C VAL A 146 0.25 2.57 8.88
N VAL A 147 -0.62 1.86 8.17
CA VAL A 147 -0.67 1.87 6.70
C VAL A 147 -1.61 2.96 6.22
N TRP A 148 -1.16 3.76 5.25
CA TRP A 148 -1.96 4.78 4.59
C TRP A 148 -2.07 4.49 3.10
N ILE A 149 -3.30 4.48 2.60
CA ILE A 149 -3.62 4.22 1.19
C ILE A 149 -4.11 5.51 0.55
N THR A 150 -3.40 5.96 -0.48
CA THR A 150 -3.88 7.00 -1.40
C THR A 150 -4.32 6.34 -2.71
N THR A 151 -5.58 6.55 -3.08
CA THR A 151 -6.14 6.15 -4.38
C THR A 151 -6.99 7.29 -4.91
N GLY A 152 -7.05 7.48 -6.23
CA GLY A 152 -7.73 8.63 -6.80
C GLY A 152 -7.95 8.52 -8.30
N THR A 153 -8.69 9.49 -8.83
CA THR A 153 -9.08 9.55 -10.25
C THR A 153 -8.55 10.82 -10.89
N THR A 154 -8.29 10.76 -12.20
CA THR A 154 -8.10 11.93 -13.06
C THR A 154 -9.37 12.11 -13.88
N HIS A 155 -10.22 13.05 -13.47
CA HIS A 155 -11.53 13.26 -14.09
C HIS A 155 -11.42 14.19 -15.30
N VAL A 156 -11.49 13.61 -16.50
CA VAL A 156 -11.78 14.35 -17.74
C VAL A 156 -13.27 14.22 -18.02
N ALA A 157 -14.01 15.33 -17.93
CA ALA A 157 -15.46 15.31 -18.01
C ALA A 157 -15.99 14.89 -19.40
N ARG A 158 -17.22 14.38 -19.42
CA ARG A 158 -17.95 14.02 -20.66
C ARG A 158 -19.45 14.38 -20.58
N ALA A 159 -20.13 14.38 -21.72
CA ALA A 159 -21.51 14.84 -21.83
C ALA A 159 -22.49 14.06 -20.96
N GLU A 160 -22.29 12.75 -20.80
CA GLU A 160 -23.19 11.90 -20.00
C GLU A 160 -23.09 12.16 -18.48
N GLU A 161 -22.15 13.00 -18.04
CA GLU A 161 -22.00 13.39 -16.63
C GLU A 161 -22.77 14.67 -16.29
N TRP A 162 -23.55 15.22 -17.23
CA TRP A 162 -24.35 16.43 -17.07
C TRP A 162 -25.84 16.15 -17.35
N PRO A 163 -26.78 16.73 -16.57
CA PRO A 163 -26.63 17.69 -15.47
C PRO A 163 -26.28 17.07 -14.12
N ILE A 164 -26.20 15.75 -14.07
CA ILE A 164 -25.85 15.00 -12.87
C ILE A 164 -24.89 13.88 -13.26
N MET A 165 -23.77 13.79 -12.56
CA MET A 165 -22.75 12.80 -12.82
C MET A 165 -23.19 11.44 -12.27
N PRO A 166 -23.19 10.35 -13.07
CA PRO A 166 -23.34 8.99 -12.56
C PRO A 166 -22.25 8.66 -11.54
N THR A 167 -22.55 7.75 -10.61
CA THR A 167 -21.55 7.32 -9.62
C THR A 167 -20.38 6.62 -10.30
N GLU A 168 -19.17 7.07 -9.98
CA GLU A 168 -17.90 6.48 -10.39
C GLU A 168 -17.20 5.92 -9.14
N TRP A 169 -16.42 4.85 -9.30
CA TRP A 169 -15.84 4.07 -8.21
C TRP A 169 -14.32 3.98 -8.33
N ALA A 170 -13.65 3.91 -7.19
CA ALA A 170 -12.27 3.47 -7.04
C ALA A 170 -12.23 2.37 -5.98
N HIS A 171 -11.37 1.37 -6.18
CA HIS A 171 -11.29 0.20 -5.32
C HIS A 171 -9.90 0.10 -4.69
N ALA A 172 -9.87 -0.20 -3.40
CA ALA A 172 -8.69 -0.64 -2.66
C ALA A 172 -9.07 -1.95 -1.93
N LEU A 173 -8.09 -2.80 -1.67
CA LEU A 173 -8.32 -4.11 -1.04
C LEU A 173 -7.30 -4.37 0.06
N LEU A 174 -7.77 -5.04 1.10
CA LEU A 174 -6.95 -5.72 2.11
C LEU A 174 -7.33 -7.20 2.08
N LYS A 175 -6.34 -8.07 1.94
CA LYS A 175 -6.59 -9.51 1.83
C LYS A 175 -5.73 -10.29 2.82
N PRO A 176 -6.28 -11.28 3.55
CA PRO A 176 -5.45 -12.17 4.34
C PRO A 176 -4.48 -12.92 3.40
N TRP A 177 -3.20 -12.90 3.74
CA TRP A 177 -2.14 -13.56 2.98
C TRP A 177 -1.38 -14.48 3.93
N ASN A 178 -1.54 -15.79 3.76
CA ASN A 178 -1.05 -16.78 4.74
C ASN A 178 -1.50 -16.51 6.18
N PHE A 179 -2.51 -15.66 6.41
CA PHE A 179 -3.06 -15.39 7.75
C PHE A 179 -3.82 -16.60 8.30
N PHE A 180 -4.45 -17.36 7.40
CA PHE A 180 -5.21 -18.57 7.72
C PHE A 180 -4.46 -19.82 7.25
N ASP A 181 -4.85 -20.96 7.79
CA ASP A 181 -4.26 -22.27 7.50
C ASP A 181 -4.90 -23.01 6.31
N GLU A 182 -6.08 -22.54 5.88
CA GLU A 182 -6.92 -23.13 4.83
C GLU A 182 -7.95 -22.09 4.36
N THR A 183 -8.81 -22.48 3.41
CA THR A 183 -9.92 -21.65 2.92
C THR A 183 -10.82 -21.20 4.08
N PRO A 184 -10.93 -19.89 4.39
CA PRO A 184 -11.56 -19.41 5.62
C PRO A 184 -13.07 -19.69 5.73
N THR A 185 -13.72 -20.07 4.62
CA THR A 185 -15.17 -20.29 4.52
C THR A 185 -15.58 -21.76 4.37
N LEU A 186 -14.66 -22.72 4.62
CA LEU A 186 -15.00 -24.16 4.56
C LEU A 186 -16.04 -24.59 5.62
N GLY A 187 -16.18 -23.83 6.70
CA GLY A 187 -17.03 -24.18 7.84
C GLY A 187 -16.31 -25.06 8.87
N GLU A 188 -17.03 -25.45 9.92
CA GLU A 188 -16.46 -26.24 11.00
C GLU A 188 -16.12 -27.68 10.57
N LYS A 189 -15.00 -28.20 11.08
CA LYS A 189 -14.59 -29.60 10.84
C LYS A 189 -15.59 -30.55 11.49
N LYS A 190 -16.34 -31.30 10.66
CA LYS A 190 -17.17 -32.42 11.12
C LYS A 190 -16.24 -33.60 11.42
N LYS A 191 -16.13 -33.94 12.71
CA LYS A 191 -15.33 -35.06 13.22
C LYS A 191 -15.89 -36.40 12.77
#